data_AF-A0A7Y0SDZ0-F1
#
_entry.id   AF-A0A7Y0SDZ0-F1
#
_cell.length_a   1.000
_cell.length_b   1.000
_cell.length_c   1.000
_cell.angle_alpha   90.00
_cell.angle_beta   90.00
_cell.angle_gamma   90.00
#
_symmetry.space_group_name_H-M   'P 1'
#
loop_
_entity.id
_entity.type
_entity.pdbx_description
1 polymer ?
#
loop_
_entity_poly.entity_id
_entity_poly.type
_entity_poly.pdbx_seq_one_letter_code
_entity_poly.pdbx_strand_id
1 'polypeptide(L)' 'EAVSIAFNQMGGEHTTCPVEDIVFDEKHLVLSTPAYMLAENISQAASGIEKLVSKLIKIA' A
#
# COMPACT_ATOMS: atom_id res chain seq x y z
N GLU A 1 1.22 -13.38 5.39
CA GLU A 1 1.68 -14.36 4.36
C GLU A 1 0.54 -14.92 3.50
N ALA A 2 -0.58 -15.40 4.06
CA ALA A 2 -1.68 -15.93 3.22
C ALA A 2 -2.23 -14.92 2.18
N VAL A 3 -2.35 -13.65 2.56
CA VAL A 3 -2.86 -12.58 1.67
C VAL A 3 -1.90 -12.31 0.50
N SER A 4 -0.59 -12.27 0.74
CA SER A 4 0.40 -12.03 -0.32
C SER A 4 0.46 -13.18 -1.31
N ILE A 5 0.35 -14.43 -0.83
CA ILE A 5 0.27 -15.62 -1.68
C ILE A 5 -0.99 -15.59 -2.55
N ALA A 6 -2.16 -15.30 -1.97
CA ALA A 6 -3.41 -15.20 -2.72
C ALA A 6 -3.35 -14.12 -3.80
N PHE A 7 -2.80 -12.94 -3.48
CA PHE A 7 -2.62 -11.86 -4.47
C PHE A 7 -1.71 -12.28 -5.63
N ASN A 8 -0.61 -12.98 -5.34
CA ASN A 8 0.28 -13.52 -6.37
C ASN A 8 -0.43 -14.56 -7.25
N GLN A 9 -1.28 -15.42 -6.66
CA GLN A 9 -2.10 -16.38 -7.42
C GLN A 9 -3.15 -15.71 -8.31
N MET A 10 -3.61 -14.50 -7.93
CA MET A 10 -4.50 -13.67 -8.76
C MET A 10 -3.76 -12.95 -9.90
N GLY A 11 -2.44 -13.12 -10.03
CA GLY A 11 -1.63 -12.55 -11.11
C GLY A 11 -0.97 -11.20 -10.77
N GLY A 12 -1.04 -10.75 -9.52
CA GLY A 12 -0.29 -9.60 -9.04
C GLY A 12 1.12 -9.96 -8.57
N GLU A 13 1.93 -8.95 -8.26
CA GLU A 13 3.22 -9.11 -7.58
C GLU A 13 3.18 -8.36 -6.24
N HIS A 14 3.07 -9.10 -5.14
CA HIS A 14 3.04 -8.52 -3.81
C HIS A 14 4.43 -8.04 -3.37
N THR A 15 4.55 -6.74 -3.09
CA THR A 15 5.73 -6.14 -2.46
C THR A 15 5.50 -5.95 -0.96
N THR A 16 6.43 -6.42 -0.13
CA THR A 16 6.38 -6.19 1.32
C THR A 16 6.49 -4.70 1.61
N CYS A 17 5.52 -4.16 2.37
CA CYS A 17 5.42 -2.75 2.69
C CYS A 17 5.06 -2.58 4.17
N PRO A 18 5.78 -1.75 4.94
CA PRO A 18 5.37 -1.38 6.29
C PRO A 18 4.13 -0.46 6.26
N VAL A 19 3.46 -0.31 7.40
CA VAL A 19 2.16 0.39 7.49
C VAL A 19 2.26 1.89 7.21
N GLU A 20 3.41 2.50 7.51
CA GLU A 20 3.68 3.92 7.28
C GLU A 20 4.19 4.23 5.85
N ASP A 21 4.28 3.21 4.99
CA ASP A 21 4.78 3.36 3.62
C ASP A 21 3.75 2.95 2.55
N ILE A 22 4.13 3.18 1.30
CA ILE A 22 3.30 2.97 0.12
C ILE A 22 4.08 2.25 -0.97
N VAL A 23 3.38 1.52 -1.82
CA VAL A 23 3.93 0.97 -3.07
C VAL A 23 3.30 1.72 -4.24
N PHE A 24 4.11 2.14 -5.19
CA PHE A 24 3.66 2.78 -6.42
C PHE A 24 4.08 1.95 -7.63
N ASP A 25 3.10 1.41 -8.35
CA ASP A 25 3.29 0.84 -9.66
C ASP A 25 3.20 1.95 -10.70
N GLU A 26 4.36 2.43 -11.17
CA GLU A 26 4.46 3.49 -12.18
C GLU A 26 3.92 3.07 -13.54
N LYS A 27 4.00 1.78 -13.87
CA LYS A 27 3.58 1.26 -15.18
C LYS A 27 2.05 1.28 -15.31
N HIS A 28 1.34 0.94 -14.24
CA HIS A 28 -0.12 0.87 -14.23
C HIS A 28 -0.79 2.01 -13.44
N LEU A 29 0.01 2.94 -12.91
CA LEU A 29 -0.43 4.07 -12.09
C LEU A 29 -1.25 3.66 -10.86
N VAL A 30 -0.83 2.58 -10.19
CA VAL A 30 -1.52 2.04 -9.00
C VAL A 30 -0.73 2.38 -7.73
N LEU A 31 -1.41 3.00 -6.77
CA LEU A 31 -0.88 3.28 -5.43
C LEU A 31 -1.57 2.38 -4.40
N SER A 32 -0.78 1.79 -3.49
CA SER A 32 -1.32 0.96 -2.40
C SER A 32 -0.58 1.20 -1.07
N THR A 33 -1.27 0.91 0.04
CA THR A 33 -0.73 0.96 1.41
C THR A 33 -1.45 -0.08 2.29
N PRO A 34 -0.80 -0.69 3.30
CA PRO A 34 -1.42 -1.76 4.10
C PRO A 34 -2.58 -1.32 5.00
N ALA A 35 -2.55 -0.08 5.51
CA ALA A 35 -3.51 0.43 6.48
C ALA A 35 -3.79 -0.58 7.62
N TYR A 36 -5.06 -0.86 7.93
CA TYR A 36 -5.45 -1.78 9.00
C TYR A 36 -5.10 -3.25 8.78
N MET A 37 -4.51 -3.64 7.64
CA MET A 37 -3.91 -4.97 7.54
C MET A 37 -2.72 -5.13 8.50
N LEU A 38 -2.03 -4.03 8.85
CA LEU A 38 -0.86 -4.03 9.73
C LEU A 38 -0.92 -2.99 10.88
N ALA A 39 -1.76 -1.96 10.77
CA ALA A 39 -1.84 -0.90 11.78
C ALA A 39 -2.37 -1.42 13.13
N GLU A 40 -1.69 -1.08 14.22
CA GLU A 40 -2.13 -1.33 15.59
C GLU A 40 -3.02 -0.19 16.14
N ASN A 41 -2.96 0.99 15.52
CA ASN A 41 -3.74 2.15 15.91
C ASN A 41 -4.05 3.08 14.73
N ILE A 42 -4.95 4.03 14.94
CA ILE A 42 -5.42 4.97 13.91
C ILE A 42 -4.30 5.87 13.37
N SER A 43 -3.34 6.26 14.22
CA SER A 43 -2.25 7.16 13.82
C SER A 43 -1.29 6.49 12.83
N GLN A 44 -1.00 5.20 13.01
CA GLN A 44 -0.21 4.42 12.05
C GLN A 44 -0.91 4.31 10.69
N ALA A 45 -2.21 3.97 10.70
CA ALA A 45 -3.00 3.91 9.47
C ALA A 45 -3.04 5.27 8.75
N ALA A 46 -3.25 6.36 9.51
CA ALA A 46 -3.26 7.72 8.97
C ALA A 46 -1.94 8.07 8.27
N SER A 47 -0.79 7.73 8.89
CA SER A 47 0.53 8.04 8.33
C SER A 47 0.73 7.45 6.92
N GLY A 48 0.42 6.17 6.72
CA GLY A 48 0.52 5.52 5.40
C GLY A 48 -0.45 6.10 4.38
N ILE A 49 -1.71 6.36 4.79
CA ILE A 49 -2.76 6.91 3.92
C ILE A 49 -2.42 8.34 3.47
N GLU A 50 -1.95 9.20 4.37
CA GLU A 50 -1.55 10.57 4.05
C GLU A 50 -0.39 10.60 3.06
N LYS A 51 0.59 9.70 3.21
CA LYS A 51 1.71 9.54 2.28
C LYS A 51 1.22 9.10 0.90
N LEU A 52 0.26 8.18 0.85
CA LEU A 52 -0.37 7.71 -0.40
C LEU A 52 -1.06 8.85 -1.14
N VAL A 53 -1.93 9.59 -0.44
CA VAL A 53 -2.67 10.73 -1.03
C VAL A 53 -1.70 11.82 -1.49
N SER A 54 -0.66 12.10 -0.70
CA SER A 54 0.38 13.06 -1.09
C SER A 54 1.11 12.67 -2.37
N LYS A 55 1.37 11.37 -2.58
CA LYS A 55 1.96 10.87 -3.83
C LYS A 55 0.97 10.94 -4.99
N LEU A 56 -0.30 10.60 -4.77
CA LEU A 56 -1.37 10.71 -5.76
C LEU A 56 -1.46 12.13 -6.33
N ILE A 57 -1.47 13.15 -5.46
CA ILE A 57 -1.53 14.55 -5.87
C ILE A 57 -0.30 14.98 -6.70
N LYS A 58 0.88 14.38 -6.45
CA LYS A 58 2.12 14.70 -7.19
C LYS A 58 2.19 14.09 -8.59
N ILE A 59 1.42 13.04 -8.86
CA ILE A 59 1.41 12.34 -10.15
C ILE A 59 0.16 12.66 -10.98
N ALA A 60 -0.79 13.39 -10.40
CA ALA A 60 -1.95 13.98 -11.08
C ALA A 60 -1.54 15.26 -11.82
#